data_AF-A0A316MCA1-F1
#
_entry.id   AF-A0A316MCA1-F1
#
_cell.length_a   1.000
_cell.length_b   1.000
_cell.length_c   1.000
_cell.angle_alpha   90.00
_cell.angle_beta   90.00
_cell.angle_gamma   90.00
#
_symmetry.space_group_name_H-M   'P 1'
#
loop_
_entity.id
_entity.type
_entity.pdbx_description
1 polymer ?
#
loop_
_entity_poly.entity_id
_entity_poly.type
_entity_poly.pdbx_seq_one_letter_code
_entity_poly.pdbx_strand_id
1 'polypeptide(L)' 'MYKPCTTYRLRLVALGRRQIDVLREAQSRGYKMTAPALCAALSAVNATPREQEIRDIADQIITEWENEERKE' A
#
# COMPACT_ATOMS: atom_id res chain seq x y z
N MET A 1 -9.08 13.06 -0.55
CA MET A 1 -8.26 13.55 -1.69
C MET A 1 -7.45 12.36 -2.20
N TYR A 2 -7.62 11.97 -3.46
CA TYR A 2 -7.04 10.73 -4.01
C TYR A 2 -5.53 10.89 -4.28
N LYS A 3 -4.72 9.93 -3.83
CA LYS A 3 -3.26 9.89 -4.13
C LYS A 3 -3.02 9.01 -5.35
N PRO A 4 -2.37 9.50 -6.42
CA PRO A 4 -2.10 8.70 -7.62
C PRO A 4 -1.13 7.53 -7.35
N CYS A 5 -1.18 6.47 -8.17
CA CYS A 5 -0.30 5.29 -8.08
C CYS A 5 1.20 5.64 -8.02
N THR A 6 1.59 6.69 -8.76
CA THR A 6 2.94 7.26 -8.77
C THR A 6 3.40 7.66 -7.37
N THR A 7 2.49 8.14 -6.52
CA THR A 7 2.78 8.52 -5.13
C THR A 7 3.15 7.33 -4.27
N TYR A 8 2.44 6.20 -4.39
CA TYR A 8 2.76 4.99 -3.62
C TYR A 8 4.11 4.41 -4.01
N ARG A 9 4.43 4.41 -5.31
CA ARG A 9 5.73 3.91 -5.78
C ARG A 9 6.87 4.77 -5.27
N LEU A 10 6.73 6.10 -5.29
CA LEU A 10 7.75 7.02 -4.80
C LEU A 10 7.98 6.86 -3.28
N ARG A 11 6.91 6.72 -2.50
CA ARG A 11 6.99 6.48 -1.05
C ARG A 11 7.72 5.17 -0.73
N LEU A 12 7.35 4.09 -1.42
CA LEU A 12 8.01 2.80 -1.24
C LEU A 12 9.50 2.85 -1.61
N VAL A 13 9.85 3.55 -2.70
CA VAL A 13 11.25 3.74 -3.09
C VAL A 13 12.03 4.53 -2.03
N ALA A 14 11.43 5.58 -1.45
CA ALA A 14 12.07 6.35 -0.39
C ALA A 14 12.37 5.49 0.85
N LEU A 15 11.48 4.54 1.18
CA LEU A 15 11.64 3.57 2.27
C LEU A 15 12.52 2.34 1.90
N GLY A 16 13.02 2.25 0.66
CA GLY A 16 13.72 1.05 0.18
C GLY A 16 12.84 -0.22 0.12
N ARG A 17 11.51 -0.08 0.13
CA ARG A 17 10.51 -1.16 0.11
C ARG A 17 9.91 -1.37 -1.28
N ARG A 18 9.27 -2.53 -1.48
CA ARG A 18 8.56 -2.90 -2.71
C ARG A 18 7.08 -3.17 -2.43
N GLN A 19 6.25 -3.17 -3.47
CA GLN A 19 4.82 -3.51 -3.34
C GLN A 19 4.58 -4.92 -2.76
N ILE A 20 5.51 -5.86 -3.04
CA ILE A 20 5.46 -7.21 -2.46
C ILE A 20 5.62 -7.18 -0.92
N ASP A 21 6.35 -6.20 -0.38
CA ASP A 21 6.54 -6.07 1.06
C ASP A 21 5.24 -5.58 1.71
N VAL A 22 4.54 -4.65 1.08
CA VAL A 22 3.19 -4.21 1.52
C VAL A 22 2.22 -5.38 1.50
N LEU A 23 2.26 -6.21 0.46
CA LEU A 23 1.43 -7.41 0.36
C LEU A 23 1.72 -8.39 1.50
N ARG A 24 3.00 -8.66 1.77
CA ARG A 24 3.42 -9.56 2.85
C ARG A 24 3.00 -9.05 4.22
N GLU A 25 3.13 -7.75 4.45
CA GLU A 25 2.73 -7.10 5.69
C GLU A 25 1.20 -7.10 5.86
N ALA A 26 0.46 -6.83 4.80
CA ALA A 26 -1.00 -6.97 4.84
C ALA A 26 -1.42 -8.41 5.16
N GLN A 27 -0.76 -9.40 4.56
CA GLN A 27 -1.03 -10.81 4.83
C GLN A 27 -0.64 -11.23 6.26
N SER A 28 0.48 -10.74 6.79
CA SER A 28 0.92 -11.02 8.16
C SER A 28 -0.07 -10.47 9.20
N ARG A 29 -0.70 -9.33 8.91
CA ARG A 29 -1.78 -8.71 9.70
C ARG A 29 -3.13 -9.40 9.56
N GLY A 30 -3.22 -10.46 8.74
CA GLY A 30 -4.44 -11.26 8.56
C GLY A 30 -5.36 -10.78 7.44
N TYR A 31 -4.97 -9.77 6.65
CA TYR A 31 -5.78 -9.32 5.51
C TYR A 31 -5.65 -10.30 4.33
N LYS A 32 -6.81 -10.70 3.77
CA LYS A 32 -6.87 -11.53 2.56
C LYS A 32 -6.64 -10.69 1.32
N MET A 33 -5.38 -10.39 1.04
CA MET A 33 -4.95 -9.59 -0.10
C MET A 33 -4.13 -10.44 -1.09
N THR A 34 -4.34 -10.20 -2.39
CA THR A 34 -3.57 -10.83 -3.47
C THR A 34 -2.80 -9.78 -4.26
N ALA A 35 -1.69 -10.17 -4.89
CA ALA A 35 -0.90 -9.26 -5.70
C ALA A 35 -1.69 -8.58 -6.84
N PRO A 36 -2.58 -9.28 -7.58
CA PRO A 36 -3.41 -8.63 -8.59
C PRO A 36 -4.37 -7.60 -8.00
N ALA A 37 -4.95 -7.88 -6.83
CA ALA A 37 -5.87 -6.97 -6.15
C ALA A 37 -5.16 -5.72 -5.63
N LEU A 38 -3.95 -5.87 -5.07
CA LEU A 38 -3.11 -4.74 -4.68
C LEU A 38 -2.70 -3.90 -5.89
N CYS A 39 -2.27 -4.54 -6.97
CA CYS A 39 -1.89 -3.85 -8.21
C CYS A 39 -3.07 -3.08 -8.81
N ALA A 40 -4.26 -3.68 -8.88
CA ALA A 40 -5.49 -3.04 -9.36
C ALA A 40 -5.90 -1.86 -8.48
N ALA A 41 -5.85 -2.05 -7.15
CA ALA A 41 -6.14 -1.02 -6.17
C ALA A 41 -5.18 0.17 -6.34
N LEU A 42 -3.86 -0.05 -6.35
CA LEU A 42 -2.89 1.02 -6.49
C LEU A 42 -2.94 1.71 -7.85
N SER A 43 -3.20 0.96 -8.94
CA SER A 43 -3.24 1.49 -10.31
C SER A 43 -4.50 2.28 -10.65
N ALA A 44 -5.48 2.34 -9.74
CA ALA A 44 -6.72 3.08 -9.91
C ALA A 44 -7.56 2.68 -11.15
N VAL A 45 -7.40 1.44 -11.64
CA VAL A 45 -8.17 0.92 -12.77
C VAL A 45 -9.64 0.78 -12.41
N ASN A 46 -9.95 0.47 -11.15
CA ASN A 46 -11.30 0.37 -10.63
C ASN A 46 -11.40 1.08 -9.25
N ALA A 47 -12.61 1.53 -8.93
CA ALA A 47 -12.95 2.21 -7.67
C ALA A 47 -14.00 1.41 -6.89
N THR A 48 -13.79 0.10 -6.81
CA THR A 48 -14.70 -0.74 -6.02
C THR A 48 -14.49 -0.51 -4.52
N PRO A 49 -15.51 -0.75 -3.67
CA PRO A 49 -15.34 -0.65 -2.21
C PRO A 49 -14.18 -1.50 -1.68
N ARG A 50 -13.96 -2.67 -2.28
CA ARG A 50 -12.86 -3.58 -1.93
C ARG A 50 -11.48 -3.00 -2.27
N GLU A 51 -11.34 -2.34 -3.42
CA GLU A 51 -10.07 -1.71 -3.78
C GLU A 51 -9.77 -0.47 -2.96
N GLN A 52 -10.82 0.25 -2.54
CA GLN A 52 -10.66 1.35 -1.60
C GLN A 52 -10.14 0.83 -0.26
N GLU A 53 -10.72 -0.25 0.27
CA GLU A 53 -10.22 -0.90 1.50
C GLU A 53 -8.75 -1.33 1.36
N ILE A 54 -8.38 -1.93 0.23
CA ILE A 54 -6.99 -2.32 -0.05
C ILE A 54 -6.06 -1.10 -0.08
N ARG A 55 -6.49 0.03 -0.67
CA ARG A 55 -5.71 1.27 -0.66
C ARG A 55 -5.52 1.80 0.74
N ASP A 56 -6.56 1.81 1.55
CA ASP A 56 -6.52 2.34 2.91
C ASP A 56 -5.56 1.50 3.78
N ILE A 57 -5.62 0.18 3.65
CA ILE A 57 -4.67 -0.73 4.32
C ILE A 57 -3.22 -0.45 3.85
N ALA A 58 -3.01 -0.32 2.54
CA ALA A 58 -1.68 -0.05 2.00
C ALA A 58 -1.14 1.33 2.43
N ASP A 59 -1.98 2.37 2.44
CA ASP A 59 -1.61 3.71 2.90
C ASP A 59 -1.26 3.70 4.39
N GLN A 60 -2.02 2.96 5.20
CA GLN A 60 -1.74 2.78 6.62
C GLN A 60 -0.37 2.14 6.84
N ILE A 61 -0.10 1.00 6.19
CA ILE A 61 1.19 0.28 6.33
C ILE A 61 2.37 1.18 5.94
N ILE A 62 2.28 1.87 4.80
CA ILE A 62 3.36 2.73 4.32
C ILE A 62 3.56 3.92 5.27
N THR A 63 2.46 4.49 5.78
CA THR A 63 2.54 5.61 6.73
C THR A 63 3.15 5.18 8.07
N GLU A 64 2.88 3.96 8.53
CA GLU A 64 3.53 3.41 9.72
C GLU A 64 5.04 3.28 9.51
N TRP A 65 5.48 2.72 8.38
CA TRP A 65 6.91 2.64 8.04
C TRP A 65 7.58 4.01 7.95
N GLU A 66 6.92 5.00 7.32
CA GLU A 66 7.43 6.38 7.26
C GLU A 66 7.58 7.02 8.66
N ASN A 67 6.71 6.66 9.60
CA ASN A 67 6.78 7.15 10.97
C ASN A 67 7.86 6.43 11.79
N GLU A 68 8.14 5.16 11.50
CA GLU A 68 9.22 4.40 12.12
C GLU A 68 10.59 4.98 11.72
N GLU A 69 10.84 5.21 10.42
CA GLU A 69 12.11 5.80 9.96
C GLU A 69 12.35 7.23 10.45
N ARG A 70 11.29 8.00 10.77
CA ARG A 70 11.43 9.36 11.31
C ARG A 70 11.84 9.37 12.79
N LYS A 71 11.64 8.26 13.51
CA LYS A 71 11.94 8.15 14.94
C LYS A 71 13.36 7.68 15.23
N GLU A 72 14.10 7.27 14.20
CA GLU A 72 15.55 7.02 14.24
C GLU A 72 16.35 8.29 13.89
#